data_AF-A0A6G2D689-F1
#
_entry.id   AF-A0A6G2D689-F1
#
_cell.length_a   1.000
_cell.length_b   1.000
_cell.length_c   1.000
_cell.angle_alpha   90.00
_cell.angle_beta   90.00
_cell.angle_gamma   90.00
#
_symmetry.space_group_name_H-M   'P 1'
#
loop_
_entity.id
_entity.type
_entity.pdbx_description
1 polymer ?
#
loop_
_entity_poly.entity_id
_entity_poly.type
_entity_poly.pdbx_seq_one_letter_code
_entity_poly.pdbx_strand_id
1 'polypeptide(L)'
;MQPTYNIDNPNLSYEAKRDLWRIGFGLQKVDNLVPSAYMESLAEKQSRGELTYEQVYEDATAYHHTIDASTEEADLVSLRIVELLSRRGFSFSPATLLAIHKELFQ
;
A
#
# COMPACT_ATOMS: atom_id res chain seq x y z
N MET A 1 -4.37 0.48 -13.04
CA MET A 1 -5.61 1.15 -12.57
C MET A 1 -5.19 2.25 -11.63
N GLN A 2 -5.60 3.48 -11.92
CA GLN A 2 -5.34 4.65 -11.07
C GLN A 2 -5.82 4.42 -9.64
N PRO A 3 -5.23 5.09 -8.64
CA PRO A 3 -5.67 5.02 -7.25
C PRO A 3 -7.18 5.28 -7.15
N THR A 4 -7.92 4.27 -6.65
CA THR A 4 -9.39 4.27 -6.65
C THR A 4 -9.99 4.69 -5.30
N TYR A 5 -9.16 4.90 -4.27
CA TYR A 5 -9.62 5.13 -2.91
C TYR A 5 -9.47 6.61 -2.52
N ASN A 6 -10.58 7.21 -2.08
CA ASN A 6 -10.54 8.54 -1.46
C ASN A 6 -9.91 8.42 -0.06
N ILE A 7 -8.67 8.91 0.10
CA ILE A 7 -7.96 8.90 1.38
C ILE A 7 -8.52 10.02 2.25
N ASP A 8 -9.43 9.65 3.15
CA ASP A 8 -10.13 10.56 4.05
C ASP A 8 -9.39 10.83 5.37
N ASN A 9 -8.22 10.21 5.58
CA ASN A 9 -7.36 10.39 6.75
C ASN A 9 -6.07 11.16 6.40
N PRO A 10 -6.11 12.50 6.34
CA PRO A 10 -4.98 13.29 5.85
C PRO A 10 -3.78 13.37 6.81
N ASN A 11 -3.93 12.96 8.08
CA ASN A 11 -2.99 13.29 9.16
C ASN A 11 -2.32 12.08 9.82
N LEU A 12 -2.14 10.97 9.10
CA LEU A 12 -1.32 9.87 9.60
C LEU A 12 0.12 10.34 9.83
N SER A 13 0.71 9.97 10.98
CA SER A 13 2.12 10.25 11.27
C SER A 13 3.04 9.53 10.30
N TYR A 14 4.30 9.95 10.23
CA TYR A 14 5.34 9.25 9.47
C TYR A 14 5.43 7.77 9.88
N GLU A 15 5.44 7.49 11.18
CA GLU A 15 5.53 6.13 11.71
C GLU A 15 4.32 5.28 11.28
N ALA A 16 3.12 5.86 11.38
CA ALA A 16 1.89 5.19 10.95
C ALA A 16 1.94 4.85 9.46
N LYS A 17 2.29 5.83 8.60
CA LYS A 17 2.43 5.58 7.14
C LYS A 17 3.48 4.52 6.84
N ARG A 18 4.64 4.60 7.50
CA ARG A 18 5.73 3.63 7.33
C ARG A 18 5.29 2.22 7.72
N ASP A 19 4.54 2.08 8.80
CA ASP A 19 4.03 0.77 9.23
C ASP A 19 2.96 0.24 8.27
N LEU A 20 2.11 1.11 7.70
CA LEU A 20 1.20 0.71 6.64
C LEU A 20 1.94 0.20 5.39
N TRP A 21 3.00 0.88 4.96
CA TRP A 21 3.86 0.42 3.86
C TRP A 21 4.50 -0.93 4.15
N ARG A 22 5.00 -1.13 5.38
CA ARG A 22 5.54 -2.43 5.80
C ARG A 22 4.51 -3.54 5.74
N ILE A 23 3.26 -3.26 6.10
CA ILE A 23 2.15 -4.21 5.97
C ILE A 23 1.87 -4.49 4.49
N GLY A 24 1.78 -3.45 3.64
CA GLY A 24 1.58 -3.59 2.20
C GLY A 24 2.62 -4.47 1.53
N PHE A 25 3.91 -4.22 1.80
CA PHE A 25 5.03 -5.03 1.31
C PHE A 25 5.03 -6.44 1.91
N GLY A 26 4.75 -6.56 3.21
CA GLY A 26 4.70 -7.85 3.89
C GLY A 26 3.63 -8.78 3.31
N LEU A 27 2.47 -8.25 2.92
CA LEU A 27 1.38 -9.02 2.35
C LEU A 27 1.68 -9.59 0.95
N GLN A 28 2.60 -8.98 0.18
CA GLN A 28 3.02 -9.53 -1.13
C GLN A 28 3.66 -10.91 -1.02
N LYS A 29 4.23 -11.23 0.15
CA LYS A 29 4.88 -12.54 0.40
C LYS A 29 3.90 -13.71 0.35
N VAL A 30 2.59 -13.46 0.53
CA VAL A 30 1.55 -14.50 0.40
C VAL A 30 1.58 -15.11 -1.01
N ASP A 31 1.89 -14.30 -2.01
CA ASP A 31 1.96 -14.69 -3.43
C ASP A 31 3.40 -14.95 -3.92
N ASN A 32 4.38 -15.04 -3.00
CA ASN A 32 5.82 -15.10 -3.30
C ASN A 32 6.33 -13.91 -4.13
N LEU A 33 5.68 -12.75 -4.02
CA LEU A 33 6.09 -11.53 -4.67
C LEU A 33 6.97 -10.67 -3.76
N VAL A 34 7.87 -9.90 -4.37
CA VAL A 34 8.78 -8.98 -3.66
C VAL A 34 8.72 -7.62 -4.36
N PRO A 35 8.41 -6.53 -3.63
CA PRO A 35 8.45 -5.17 -4.19
C PRO A 35 9.85 -4.77 -4.67
N SER A 36 9.92 -3.83 -5.61
CA SER A 36 11.21 -3.28 -6.06
C SER A 36 11.85 -2.38 -5.02
N ALA A 37 13.18 -2.26 -5.08
CA ALA A 37 13.92 -1.25 -4.32
C ALA A 37 13.49 0.18 -4.69
N TYR A 38 12.99 0.40 -5.91
CA TYR A 38 12.45 1.70 -6.31
C TYR A 38 11.16 2.01 -5.56
N MET A 39 10.23 1.06 -5.46
CA MET A 39 9.01 1.23 -4.68
C MET A 39 9.30 1.42 -3.18
N GLU A 40 10.30 0.74 -2.61
CA GLU A 40 10.75 1.04 -1.23
C GLU A 40 11.17 2.51 -1.07
N SER A 41 11.85 3.08 -2.06
CA SER A 41 12.26 4.49 -2.04
C SER A 41 11.07 5.45 -2.16
N LEU A 42 10.06 5.12 -2.98
CA LEU A 42 8.83 5.90 -3.11
C LEU A 42 8.01 5.87 -1.82
N ALA A 43 7.89 4.70 -1.20
CA ALA A 43 7.19 4.50 0.07
C ALA A 43 7.79 5.33 1.21
N GLU A 44 9.12 5.44 1.28
CA GLU A 44 9.80 6.26 2.28
C GLU A 44 9.50 7.76 2.08
N LYS A 45 9.58 8.26 0.84
CA LYS A 45 9.22 9.65 0.50
C LYS A 45 7.75 9.95 0.79
N GLN A 46 6.85 9.04 0.43
CA GLN A 46 5.42 9.17 0.70
C GLN A 46 5.14 9.18 2.21
N SER A 47 5.81 8.31 2.98
CA SER A 47 5.71 8.27 4.43
C SER A 47 6.11 9.59 5.07
N ARG A 48 7.14 10.25 4.52
CA ARG A 48 7.60 11.59 4.94
C ARG A 48 6.67 12.73 4.50
N GLY A 49 5.69 12.44 3.64
CA GLY A 49 4.78 13.44 3.06
C GLY A 49 5.37 14.21 1.88
N GLU A 50 6.48 13.75 1.31
CA GLU A 50 7.13 14.35 0.15
C GLU A 50 6.41 14.01 -1.17
N LEU A 51 5.70 12.88 -1.19
CA LEU A 51 4.89 12.42 -2.31
C LEU A 51 3.46 12.12 -1.85
N THR A 52 2.50 12.36 -2.75
CA THR A 52 1.14 11.83 -2.62
C THR A 52 1.08 10.37 -3.10
N TYR A 53 0.02 9.64 -2.74
CA TYR A 53 -0.21 8.28 -3.27
C TYR A 53 -0.36 8.27 -4.79
N GLU A 54 -0.98 9.32 -5.35
CA GLU A 54 -1.12 9.51 -6.79
C GLU A 54 0.24 9.67 -7.48
N GLN A 55 1.13 10.49 -6.93
CA GLN A 55 2.49 10.64 -7.45
C GLN A 55 3.28 9.32 -7.37
N VAL A 56 3.13 8.56 -6.28
CA VAL A 56 3.73 7.22 -6.18
C VAL A 56 3.19 6.28 -7.27
N TYR A 57 1.89 6.31 -7.56
CA TYR A 57 1.29 5.51 -8.63
C TYR A 57 1.87 5.89 -10.00
N GLU A 58 1.95 7.18 -10.30
CA GLU A 58 2.48 7.69 -11.57
C GLU A 58 3.95 7.31 -11.75
N ASP A 59 4.77 7.55 -10.73
CA ASP A 59 6.21 7.24 -10.73
C ASP A 59 6.46 5.72 -10.88
N ALA A 60 5.73 4.88 -10.13
CA ALA A 60 5.85 3.43 -10.23
C ALA A 60 5.39 2.92 -11.60
N THR A 61 4.27 3.42 -12.12
CA THR A 61 3.77 3.02 -13.45
C THR A 61 4.76 3.40 -14.55
N ALA A 62 5.34 4.60 -14.49
CA ALA A 62 6.35 5.05 -15.45
C ALA A 62 7.62 4.19 -15.39
N TYR A 63 8.06 3.83 -14.18
CA TYR A 63 9.19 2.93 -13.96
C TYR A 63 8.97 1.55 -14.60
N HIS A 64 7.82 0.91 -14.37
CA HIS A 64 7.55 -0.43 -14.93
C HIS A 64 7.34 -0.43 -16.44
N HIS A 65 6.80 0.66 -17.00
CA HIS A 65 6.67 0.80 -18.45
C HIS A 65 8.04 0.89 -19.16
N THR A 66 9.09 1.33 -18.47
CA THR A 66 10.38 1.69 -19.10
C THR A 66 11.56 0.84 -18.68
N ILE A 67 11.55 0.28 -17.47
CA ILE A 67 12.73 -0.36 -16.86
C ILE A 67 12.50 -1.84 -16.60
N ASP A 68 11.54 -2.20 -15.74
CA ASP A 68 11.37 -3.57 -15.28
C ASP A 68 9.90 -3.84 -14.94
N ALA A 69 9.25 -4.76 -15.65
CA ALA A 69 7.86 -5.13 -15.37
C ALA A 69 7.73 -6.27 -14.33
N SER A 70 8.83 -6.91 -13.92
CA SER A 70 8.80 -8.13 -13.09
C SER A 70 8.29 -7.91 -11.67
N THR A 71 8.41 -6.69 -11.13
CA THR A 71 7.90 -6.33 -9.80
C THR A 71 6.65 -5.45 -9.84
N GLU A 72 6.10 -5.16 -11.03
CA GLU A 72 4.98 -4.22 -11.21
C GLU A 72 3.77 -4.60 -10.36
N GLU A 73 3.43 -5.89 -10.35
CA GLU A 73 2.31 -6.39 -9.56
C GLU A 73 2.54 -6.16 -8.06
N ALA A 74 3.71 -6.57 -7.54
CA ALA A 74 4.06 -6.40 -6.14
C ALA A 74 4.01 -4.94 -5.71
N ASP A 75 4.52 -4.04 -6.55
CA ASP A 75 4.61 -2.62 -6.30
C ASP A 75 3.22 -1.97 -6.30
N LEU A 76 2.45 -2.13 -7.38
CA LEU A 76 1.14 -1.51 -7.51
C LEU A 76 0.10 -2.09 -6.54
N VAL A 77 0.17 -3.38 -6.22
CA VAL A 77 -0.71 -4.00 -5.21
C VAL A 77 -0.35 -3.51 -3.80
N SER A 78 0.94 -3.35 -3.49
CA SER A 78 1.37 -2.77 -2.20
C SER A 78 0.80 -1.38 -2.00
N LEU A 79 0.87 -0.51 -3.01
CA LEU A 79 0.28 0.83 -2.96
C LEU A 79 -1.22 0.77 -2.64
N ARG A 80 -1.99 -0.08 -3.34
CA ARG A 80 -3.44 -0.22 -3.12
C ARG A 80 -3.77 -0.69 -1.70
N ILE A 81 -2.98 -1.62 -1.16
CA ILE A 81 -3.14 -2.06 0.23
C ILE A 81 -2.93 -0.88 1.16
N VAL A 82 -1.84 -0.12 1.00
CA VAL A 82 -1.54 1.03 1.85
C VAL A 82 -2.67 2.06 1.78
N GLU A 83 -3.19 2.35 0.59
CA GLU A 83 -4.34 3.23 0.41
C GLU A 83 -5.56 2.74 1.17
N LEU A 84 -5.90 1.45 1.07
CA LEU A 84 -7.01 0.84 1.79
C LEU A 84 -6.83 0.96 3.31
N LEU A 85 -5.64 0.65 3.82
CA LEU A 85 -5.31 0.70 5.25
C LEU A 85 -5.27 2.13 5.79
N SER A 86 -5.01 3.12 4.92
CA SER A 86 -4.92 4.52 5.31
C SER A 86 -6.29 5.18 5.52
N ARG A 87 -7.39 4.53 5.13
CA ARG A 87 -8.75 5.07 5.28
C ARG A 87 -9.20 5.07 6.74
N ARG A 88 -9.99 6.08 7.15
CA ARG A 88 -10.54 6.15 8.53
C ARG A 88 -11.41 4.96 8.90
N GLY A 89 -12.11 4.38 7.92
CA GLY A 89 -12.99 3.23 8.12
C GLY A 89 -12.24 1.91 8.37
N PHE A 90 -10.95 1.85 8.03
CA PHE A 90 -10.14 0.67 8.31
C PHE A 90 -9.58 0.75 9.73
N SER A 91 -9.74 -0.33 10.51
CA SER A 91 -9.09 -0.46 11.81
C SER A 91 -8.59 -1.88 12.03
N PHE A 92 -7.36 -2.01 12.52
CA PHE A 92 -6.85 -3.25 13.09
C PHE A 92 -7.43 -3.45 14.50
N SER A 93 -8.72 -3.74 14.57
CA SER A 93 -9.42 -4.02 15.81
C SER A 93 -9.79 -5.50 15.93
N PRO A 94 -9.87 -6.06 17.15
CA PRO A 94 -10.41 -7.40 17.36
C PRO A 94 -11.80 -7.58 16.74
N ALA A 95 -12.63 -6.54 16.72
CA ALA A 95 -13.95 -6.56 16.10
C ALA A 95 -13.85 -6.73 14.57
N THR A 96 -12.94 -6.00 13.91
CA THR A 96 -12.68 -6.14 12.47
C THR A 96 -12.18 -7.55 12.14
N LEU A 97 -11.22 -8.06 12.90
CA LEU A 97 -10.66 -9.40 12.69
C LEU A 97 -11.72 -10.49 12.94
N LEU A 98 -12.59 -10.33 13.94
CA LEU A 98 -13.70 -11.23 14.19
C LEU A 98 -14.71 -11.21 13.03
N ALA A 99 -15.00 -10.05 12.45
CA ALA A 99 -15.89 -9.93 11.31
C ALA A 99 -15.32 -10.64 10.07
N ILE A 100 -14.04 -10.42 9.76
CA ILE A 100 -13.33 -11.13 8.69
C ILE A 100 -13.35 -12.65 8.94
N HIS A 101 -13.04 -13.07 10.16
CA HIS A 101 -13.05 -14.49 10.53
C HIS A 101 -14.44 -15.13 10.36
N LYS A 102 -15.52 -14.47 10.78
CA LYS A 102 -16.88 -14.98 10.58
C LYS A 102 -17.23 -15.14 9.10
N GLU A 103 -16.82 -14.20 8.25
CA GLU A 103 -17.07 -14.26 6.81
C GLU A 103 -16.35 -15.44 6.14
N LEU A 104 -15.10 -15.71 6.54
CA LEU A 104 -14.29 -16.78 5.96
C LEU A 104 -14.76 -18.20 6.32
N PHE A 105 -15.48 -18.36 7.43
CA PHE A 105 -15.91 -19.65 7.98
C PHE A 105 -17.43 -19.87 7.90
N GLN A 106 -18.12 -19.17 6.99
CA GLN A 106 -19.45 -19.57 6.51
C GLN A 106 -19.33 -20.77 5.57
#